data_AF-A0A9Q1AR45-F1
#
_entry.id   AF-A0A9Q1AR45-F1
#
_cell.length_a   1.000
_cell.length_b   1.000
_cell.length_c   1.000
_cell.angle_alpha   90.00
_cell.angle_beta   90.00
_cell.angle_gamma   90.00
#
_symmetry.space_group_name_H-M   'P 1'
#
loop_
_entity.id
_entity.type
_entity.pdbx_description
1 polymer ?
#
loop_
_entity_poly.entity_id
_entity_poly.type
_entity_poly.pdbx_seq_one_letter_code
_entity_poly.pdbx_strand_id
1 'polypeptide(L)' 'MGVLIPASLPFHIQELTMNGPLAEKIYYEFKSLPGNKYAPGYNAEAGDKWIWLK' A
#
# COMPACT_ATOMS: atom_id res chain seq x y z
N MET A 1 -9.43 -11.05 7.00
CA MET A 1 -9.57 -10.74 5.56
C MET A 1 -11.03 -10.37 5.31
N GLY A 2 -11.34 -9.17 4.82
CA GLY A 2 -12.65 -8.97 4.18
C GLY A 2 -13.37 -7.63 4.37
N VAL A 3 -13.11 -6.87 5.44
CA VAL A 3 -13.94 -5.68 5.75
C VAL A 3 -13.85 -4.60 4.66
N LEU A 4 -12.68 -4.44 4.03
CA LEU A 4 -12.44 -3.36 3.06
C LEU A 4 -12.78 -3.72 1.61
N ILE A 5 -12.96 -5.01 1.30
CA ILE A 5 -13.28 -5.47 -0.07
C ILE A 5 -14.56 -4.81 -0.63
N PRO A 6 -15.68 -4.72 0.11
CA PRO A 6 -16.88 -4.07 -0.43
C PRO A 6 -16.75 -2.55 -0.62
N ALA A 7 -15.71 -1.91 -0.07
CA ALA A 7 -15.50 -0.46 -0.23
C ALA A 7 -14.81 -0.10 -1.55
N SER A 8 -14.09 -1.03 -2.18
CA SER A 8 -13.30 -0.80 -3.40
C SER A 8 -13.92 -1.48 -4.62
N LEU A 9 -15.14 -1.09 -4.97
CA LEU A 9 -15.85 -1.61 -6.15
C LEU A 9 -15.38 -0.89 -7.43
N PRO A 10 -15.29 -1.59 -8.58
CA PRO A 10 -14.77 -1.03 -9.82
C PRO A 10 -15.82 -0.19 -10.58
N PHE A 11 -16.54 0.68 -9.88
CA PHE A 11 -17.48 1.62 -10.47
C PHE A 11 -16.80 2.96 -10.71
N HIS A 12 -17.01 3.53 -11.90
CA HIS A 12 -16.48 4.85 -12.22
C HIS A 12 -17.41 5.95 -11.66
N ILE A 13 -16.98 6.56 -10.55
CA ILE A 13 -17.64 7.70 -9.90
C ILE A 13 -16.64 8.86 -9.90
N GLN A 14 -17.01 10.03 -10.44
CA GLN A 14 -16.06 11.12 -10.72
C GLN A 14 -15.39 11.68 -9.46
N GLU A 15 -16.12 11.71 -8.34
CA GLU A 15 -15.64 12.21 -7.05
C GLU A 15 -14.69 11.23 -6.34
N LEU A 16 -14.71 9.95 -6.73
CA LEU A 16 -13.96 8.87 -6.06
C LEU A 16 -12.85 8.28 -6.93
N THR A 17 -13.05 8.25 -8.25
CA THR A 17 -12.12 7.58 -9.16
C THR A 17 -10.90 8.44 -9.40
N MET A 18 -9.73 7.92 -9.03
CA MET A 18 -8.46 8.57 -9.26
C MET A 18 -7.93 8.29 -10.66
N ASN A 19 -7.21 9.26 -11.23
CA ASN A 19 -6.49 9.07 -12.49
C ASN A 19 -5.31 8.11 -12.33
N GLY A 20 -5.02 7.31 -13.36
CA GLY A 20 -3.94 6.31 -13.34
C GLY A 20 -2.57 6.85 -12.92
N PRO A 21 -2.04 7.91 -13.57
CA PRO A 21 -0.74 8.47 -13.19
C PRO A 21 -0.69 9.05 -11.77
N LEU A 22 -1.81 9.60 -11.30
CA LEU A 22 -1.92 10.10 -9.92
C LEU A 22 -1.89 8.94 -8.92
N ALA A 23 -2.62 7.86 -9.20
CA ALA A 23 -2.61 6.66 -8.38
C ALA A 23 -1.22 6.01 -8.34
N GLU A 24 -0.51 5.95 -9.47
CA GLU A 24 0.85 5.45 -9.55
C GLU A 24 1.82 6.27 -8.70
N LYS A 25 1.76 7.60 -8.82
CA LYS A 25 2.58 8.51 -8.01
C LYS A 25 2.36 8.28 -6.51
N ILE A 26 1.10 8.27 -6.07
CA ILE A 26 0.75 8.09 -4.65
C ILE A 26 1.16 6.70 -4.15
N TYR A 27 1.03 5.66 -4.99
CA TYR A 27 1.46 4.32 -4.65
C TYR A 27 2.97 4.26 -4.34
N TYR A 28 3.81 4.85 -5.21
CA TYR A 28 5.25 4.85 -4.99
C TYR A 28 5.69 5.79 -3.86
N GLU A 29 5.03 6.93 -3.69
CA GLU A 29 5.23 7.81 -2.52
C GLU A 29 4.93 7.06 -1.22
N PHE A 30 3.81 6.34 -1.14
CA PHE A 30 3.47 5.51 0.01
C PHE A 30 4.51 4.41 0.25
N LYS A 31 4.98 3.73 -0.80
CA LYS A 31 6.01 2.69 -0.73
C LYS A 31 7.39 3.20 -0.32
N SER A 32 7.66 4.49 -0.52
CA SER A 32 8.92 5.13 -0.12
C SER A 32 8.99 5.44 1.38
N LEU A 33 7.85 5.43 2.08
CA LEU A 33 7.81 5.64 3.53
C LEU A 33 8.43 4.44 4.26
N PRO A 34 9.24 4.68 5.30
CA PRO A 34 9.88 3.60 6.05
C PRO A 34 8.82 2.68 6.67
N GLY A 35 8.94 1.36 6.43
CA GLY A 35 8.02 0.37 6.97
C GLY A 35 6.83 0.00 6.07
N ASN A 36 6.61 0.73 4.98
CA ASN A 36 5.51 0.46 4.03
C ASN A 36 5.97 -0.23 2.74
N LYS A 37 7.29 -0.35 2.55
CA LYS A 37 7.89 -0.93 1.35
C LYS A 37 7.56 -2.41 1.21
N TYR A 38 7.71 -3.18 2.28
CA TYR A 38 7.45 -4.62 2.35
C TYR A 38 6.32 -4.96 3.32
N ALA A 39 5.96 -6.24 3.37
CA ALA A 39 5.00 -6.75 4.33
C ALA A 39 5.44 -6.41 5.78
N PRO A 40 4.48 -6.21 6.71
CA PRO A 40 4.79 -5.97 8.11
C PRO A 40 5.74 -7.05 8.66
N GLY A 41 6.84 -6.63 9.30
CA GLY A 41 7.85 -7.55 9.82
C GLY A 41 9.04 -7.80 8.90
N TYR A 42 9.06 -7.27 7.67
CA TYR A 42 10.14 -7.45 6.69
C TYR A 42 10.82 -6.14 6.25
N ASN A 43 10.67 -5.04 7.00
CA ASN A 43 11.24 -3.73 6.67
C ASN A 43 12.46 -3.43 7.56
N ALA A 44 13.67 -3.66 7.02
CA ALA A 44 14.93 -3.43 7.75
C ALA A 44 15.10 -1.97 8.21
N GLU A 45 14.69 -1.02 7.37
CA GLU A 45 14.69 0.42 7.66
C GLU A 45 13.79 0.82 8.83
N ALA A 46 12.76 0.02 9.13
CA ALA A 46 11.85 0.23 10.26
C ALA A 46 12.33 -0.51 11.53
N GLY A 47 13.48 -1.18 11.49
CA GLY A 47 14.04 -1.92 12.61
C GLY A 47 13.52 -3.36 12.75
N ASP A 48 12.90 -3.91 11.72
CA ASP A 48 12.49 -5.31 11.71
C ASP A 48 13.72 -6.23 11.81
N LYS A 49 13.67 -7.16 12.75
CA LYS A 49 14.75 -8.13 13.01
C LYS A 49 14.37 -9.51 12.46
N TRP A 50 15.40 -10.33 12.25
CA TRP A 50 15.26 -11.73 11.83
C TRP A 50 14.48 -11.90 10.53
N ILE A 51 14.54 -10.92 9.63
CA ILE A 51 13.78 -10.87 8.37
C ILE A 51 13.96 -12.16 7.54
N TRP A 52 15.16 -12.73 7.55
CA TRP A 52 15.51 -13.97 6.85
C TRP A 52 15.02 -15.28 7.51
N LEU A 53 14.42 -15.21 8.69
CA LEU A 53 14.02 -16.36 9.52
C LEU A 53 12.53 -16.28 9.92
N LYS A 54 11.74 -15.44 9.25
CA LYS A 54 10.29 -15.27 9.46
C LYS A 54 9.46 -15.95 8.39
#